data_AF-G7TI43-F1
#
_entry.id   AF-G7TI43-F1
#
_cell.length_a   1.000
_cell.length_b   1.000
_cell.length_c   1.000
_cell.angle_alpha   90.00
_cell.angle_beta   90.00
_cell.angle_gamma   90.00
#
_symmetry.space_group_name_H-M   'P 1'
#
loop_
_entity.id
_entity.type
_entity.pdbx_description
1 polymer ?
#
loop_
_entity_poly.entity_id
_entity_poly.type
_entity_poly.pdbx_seq_one_letter_code
_entity_poly.pdbx_strand_id
1 'polypeptide(L)'
;MLGLSWTGWGLVLIGLGLMAGYIAMRLQDTPTEEWAAKSIWGVADADVKWRSPQREQEELNKMLLGIRVEFEYSTEWIKSLGASAAAADNPIVGNDDASLWSKAITVRLWMPQDLRGHLNYMLAVVLADSAAISTTVYTYRNGAGVMQAMPPGVDEARLQSEADVVVIEIGVDGARYSRAQLEVTIGESSGERQVLVQQLLNG
;
A
#
# COMPACT_ATOMS: atom_id res chain seq x y z
N MET A 1 30.24 -37.29 -14.31
CA MET A 1 28.77 -37.27 -14.54
C MET A 1 28.11 -37.63 -13.22
N LEU A 2 27.43 -36.67 -12.58
CA LEU A 2 26.81 -36.86 -11.26
C LEU A 2 25.65 -37.84 -11.42
N GLY A 3 25.87 -39.09 -11.01
CA GLY A 3 24.94 -40.22 -11.15
C GLY A 3 23.84 -40.20 -10.11
N LEU A 4 22.95 -39.22 -10.20
CA LEU A 4 21.66 -39.26 -9.52
C LEU A 4 20.60 -39.71 -10.53
N SER A 5 19.88 -40.79 -10.21
CA SER A 5 18.74 -41.27 -11.00
C SER A 5 17.69 -40.17 -11.14
N TRP A 6 16.81 -40.29 -12.13
CA TRP A 6 15.68 -39.37 -12.34
C TRP A 6 14.84 -39.16 -11.06
N THR A 7 14.68 -40.23 -10.27
CA THR A 7 14.06 -40.20 -8.94
C THR A 7 14.86 -39.44 -7.89
N GLY A 8 16.20 -39.47 -7.95
CA GLY A 8 17.08 -38.69 -7.09
C GLY A 8 16.96 -37.19 -7.34
N TRP A 9 16.87 -36.77 -8.61
CA TRP A 9 16.59 -35.37 -8.96
C TRP A 9 15.21 -34.92 -8.51
N GLY A 10 14.19 -35.77 -8.62
CA GLY A 10 12.86 -35.49 -8.09
C GLY A 10 12.87 -35.21 -6.58
N LEU A 11 13.64 -36.00 -5.81
CA LEU A 11 13.73 -35.83 -4.36
C LEU A 11 14.48 -34.55 -3.95
N VAL A 12 15.51 -34.18 -4.71
CA VAL A 12 16.22 -32.90 -4.53
C VAL A 12 15.30 -31.70 -4.79
N LEU A 13 14.48 -31.75 -5.83
CA LEU A 13 13.54 -30.67 -6.15
C LEU A 13 12.42 -30.53 -5.09
N ILE A 14 11.93 -31.66 -4.56
CA ILE A 14 10.97 -31.65 -3.44
C ILE A 14 11.62 -31.04 -2.19
N GLY A 15 12.86 -31.42 -1.88
CA GLY A 15 13.61 -30.85 -0.75
C GLY A 15 13.84 -29.34 -0.89
N LEU A 16 14.17 -28.88 -2.11
CA LEU A 16 14.30 -27.46 -2.42
C LEU A 16 12.96 -26.72 -2.31
N GLY A 17 11.86 -27.32 -2.77
CA GLY A 17 10.52 -26.75 -2.63
C GLY A 17 10.09 -26.62 -1.17
N LEU A 18 10.39 -27.62 -0.34
CA LEU A 18 10.13 -27.57 1.10
C LEU A 18 10.99 -26.52 1.80
N MET A 19 12.27 -26.39 1.44
CA MET A 19 13.14 -25.34 1.97
C MET A 19 12.69 -23.94 1.54
N ALA A 20 12.32 -23.77 0.27
CA ALA A 20 11.78 -22.51 -0.23
C ALA A 20 10.45 -22.16 0.45
N GLY A 21 9.56 -23.14 0.66
CA GLY A 21 8.31 -22.96 1.40
C GLY A 21 8.54 -22.63 2.88
N TYR A 22 9.51 -23.27 3.52
CA TYR A 22 9.90 -22.98 4.90
C TYR A 22 10.50 -21.57 5.03
N ILE A 23 11.34 -21.15 4.09
CA ILE A 23 11.90 -19.80 4.03
C ILE A 23 10.79 -18.77 3.77
N ALA A 24 9.84 -19.06 2.88
CA ALA A 24 8.69 -18.20 2.62
C ALA A 24 7.79 -18.05 3.85
N MET A 25 7.54 -19.13 4.61
CA MET A 25 6.84 -19.07 5.90
C MET A 25 7.58 -18.24 6.93
N ARG A 26 8.91 -18.30 6.95
CA ARG A 26 9.77 -17.48 7.83
C ARG A 26 9.83 -16.01 7.44
N LEU A 27 9.54 -15.69 6.19
CA LEU A 27 9.49 -14.32 5.64
C LEU A 27 8.07 -13.74 5.67
N GLN A 28 7.04 -14.55 5.96
CA GLN A 28 5.73 -14.03 6.34
C GLN A 28 5.85 -13.42 7.73
N ASP A 29 6.26 -12.16 7.78
CA ASP A 29 6.21 -11.33 8.97
C ASP A 29 4.82 -11.45 9.60
N THR A 30 4.73 -12.18 10.71
CA THR A 30 3.47 -12.21 11.45
C THR A 30 3.37 -10.85 12.15
N PRO A 31 2.34 -10.03 11.83
CA PRO A 31 2.24 -8.67 12.36
C PRO A 31 2.31 -8.67 13.89
N THR A 32 1.77 -9.71 14.52
CA THR A 32 1.83 -9.95 15.97
C THR A 32 3.25 -10.05 16.52
N GLU A 33 4.18 -10.71 15.83
CA GLU A 33 5.58 -10.84 16.27
C GLU A 33 6.34 -9.52 16.12
N GLU A 34 6.09 -8.77 15.05
CA GLU A 34 6.70 -7.45 14.85
C GLU A 34 6.21 -6.46 15.91
N TRP A 35 4.91 -6.49 16.24
CA TRP A 35 4.37 -5.68 17.34
C TRP A 35 4.93 -6.09 18.69
N ALA A 36 4.95 -7.39 18.99
CA ALA A 36 5.50 -7.91 20.24
C ALA A 36 6.98 -7.54 20.39
N ALA A 37 7.76 -7.60 19.30
CA ALA A 37 9.17 -7.22 19.29
C ALA A 37 9.37 -5.72 19.53
N LYS A 38 8.52 -4.84 18.96
CA LYS A 38 8.62 -3.38 19.10
C LYS A 38 7.87 -2.80 20.31
N SER A 39 7.18 -3.64 21.07
CA SER A 39 6.49 -3.27 22.32
C SER A 39 7.45 -2.72 23.38
N ILE A 40 6.93 -2.03 24.40
CA ILE A 40 7.77 -1.49 25.49
C ILE A 40 8.58 -2.61 26.17
N TRP A 41 8.03 -3.82 26.22
CA TRP A 41 8.62 -5.02 26.79
C TRP A 41 9.37 -5.90 25.77
N GLY A 42 9.32 -5.52 24.49
CA GLY A 42 9.85 -6.27 23.37
C GLY A 42 11.37 -6.20 23.23
N VAL A 43 11.90 -7.13 22.43
CA VAL A 43 13.33 -7.38 22.21
C VAL A 43 13.97 -6.39 21.23
N ALA A 44 13.18 -5.58 20.50
CA ALA A 44 13.71 -4.59 19.57
C ALA A 44 14.48 -3.47 20.28
N ASP A 45 15.48 -2.94 19.59
CA ASP A 45 16.28 -1.80 20.07
C ASP A 45 15.39 -0.56 20.32
N ALA A 46 15.81 0.28 21.28
CA ALA A 46 15.00 1.39 21.78
C ALA A 46 14.63 2.44 20.70
N ASP A 47 15.42 2.53 19.64
CA ASP A 47 15.19 3.41 18.48
C ASP A 47 14.15 2.86 17.49
N VAL A 48 13.91 1.53 17.52
CA VAL A 48 12.98 0.79 16.67
C VAL A 48 11.63 0.50 17.37
N LYS A 49 11.56 0.66 18.71
CA LYS A 49 10.31 0.56 19.47
C LYS A 49 9.28 1.59 19.04
N TRP A 50 7.99 1.37 19.36
CA TRP A 50 6.87 2.23 18.95
C TRP A 50 6.91 3.68 19.49
N ARG A 51 7.90 4.05 20.30
CA ARG A 51 8.22 5.39 20.84
C ARG A 51 7.18 6.03 21.75
N SER A 52 5.89 5.69 21.65
CA SER A 52 4.84 6.14 22.58
C SER A 52 3.79 5.05 22.88
N PRO A 53 3.23 5.03 24.11
CA PRO A 53 2.16 4.09 24.47
C PRO A 53 0.89 4.25 23.64
N GLN A 54 0.58 5.47 23.16
CA GLN A 54 -0.57 5.70 22.27
C GLN A 54 -0.38 5.01 20.91
N ARG A 55 0.82 5.11 20.33
CA ARG A 55 1.13 4.48 19.04
C ARG A 55 1.17 2.95 19.13
N GLU A 56 1.65 2.43 20.27
CA GLU A 56 1.60 0.98 20.55
C GLU A 56 0.15 0.46 20.66
N GLN A 57 -0.76 1.23 21.28
CA GLN A 57 -2.19 0.91 21.36
C GLN A 57 -2.89 0.98 19.99
N GLU A 58 -2.56 1.99 19.17
CA GLU A 58 -3.09 2.11 17.80
C GLU A 58 -2.70 0.92 16.92
N GLU A 59 -1.43 0.48 16.97
CA GLU A 59 -0.96 -0.70 16.23
C GLU A 59 -1.54 -2.01 16.81
N LEU A 60 -1.70 -2.10 18.13
CA LEU A 60 -2.38 -3.23 18.77
C LEU A 60 -3.84 -3.31 18.34
N ASN A 61 -4.55 -2.18 18.30
CA ASN A 61 -5.94 -2.10 17.86
C ASN A 61 -6.08 -2.52 16.40
N LYS A 62 -5.16 -2.13 15.52
CA LYS A 62 -5.14 -2.62 14.12
C LYS A 62 -5.02 -4.14 14.05
N MET A 63 -4.12 -4.73 14.85
CA MET A 63 -3.93 -6.18 14.89
C MET A 63 -5.15 -6.91 15.46
N LEU A 64 -5.72 -6.40 16.55
CA LEU A 64 -6.90 -6.98 17.18
C LEU A 64 -8.17 -6.85 16.33
N LEU A 65 -8.29 -5.76 15.56
CA LEU A 65 -9.42 -5.53 14.65
C LEU A 65 -9.22 -6.16 13.26
N GLY A 66 -8.06 -6.78 13.00
CA GLY A 66 -7.74 -7.34 11.69
C GLY A 66 -7.70 -6.29 10.57
N ILE A 67 -7.47 -5.02 10.92
CA ILE A 67 -7.42 -3.92 9.97
C ILE A 67 -5.99 -3.76 9.49
N ARG A 68 -5.78 -3.86 8.18
CA ARG A 68 -4.50 -3.60 7.54
C ARG A 68 -4.66 -2.51 6.48
N VAL A 69 -3.72 -1.58 6.42
CA VAL A 69 -3.64 -0.59 5.36
C VAL A 69 -2.25 -0.65 4.74
N GLU A 70 -2.19 -0.92 3.44
CA GLU A 70 -0.97 -0.83 2.65
C GLU A 70 -1.10 0.34 1.67
N PHE A 71 -0.02 1.09 1.53
CA PHE A 71 0.10 2.22 0.63
C PHE A 71 1.38 2.05 -0.19
N GLU A 72 1.23 2.05 -1.51
CA GLU A 72 2.34 1.93 -2.44
C GLU A 72 2.31 3.08 -3.44
N TYR A 73 3.48 3.71 -3.64
CA TYR A 73 3.70 4.70 -4.70
C TYR A 73 4.83 4.21 -5.61
N SER A 74 4.48 3.42 -6.62
CA SER A 74 5.45 2.74 -7.48
C SER A 74 5.39 3.21 -8.93
N THR A 75 6.52 3.07 -9.63
CA THR A 75 6.64 3.42 -11.04
C THR A 75 6.07 2.29 -11.89
N GLU A 76 5.11 2.59 -12.77
CA GLU A 76 4.58 1.60 -13.71
C GLU A 76 5.58 1.38 -14.85
N TRP A 77 6.46 0.38 -14.71
CA TRP A 77 7.52 0.07 -15.67
C TRP A 77 6.99 -0.41 -17.05
N ILE A 78 5.76 -0.93 -17.12
CA ILE A 78 5.20 -1.47 -18.38
C ILE A 78 4.76 -0.34 -19.32
N LYS A 79 4.21 0.77 -18.79
CA LYS A 79 3.86 1.94 -19.61
C LYS A 79 5.09 2.70 -20.08
N SER A 80 6.13 2.79 -19.24
CA SER A 80 7.36 3.51 -19.58
C SER A 80 8.19 2.83 -20.68
N LEU A 81 8.18 1.49 -20.76
CA LEU A 81 8.87 0.75 -21.83
C LEU A 81 8.16 0.88 -23.19
N GLY A 82 6.83 0.89 -23.22
CA GLY A 82 6.05 1.13 -24.45
C GLY A 82 6.22 2.56 -24.98
N ALA A 83 6.22 3.55 -24.08
CA ALA A 83 6.49 4.95 -24.41
C ALA A 83 7.93 5.18 -24.88
N SER A 84 8.92 4.47 -24.31
CA SER A 84 10.33 4.56 -24.73
C SER A 84 10.56 3.99 -26.13
N ALA A 85 9.86 2.92 -26.50
CA ALA A 85 9.90 2.35 -27.84
C ALA A 85 9.21 3.26 -28.88
N ALA A 86 8.08 3.87 -28.52
CA ALA A 86 7.39 4.82 -29.39
C ALA A 86 8.18 6.14 -29.59
N ALA A 87 8.89 6.61 -28.57
CA ALA A 87 9.76 7.80 -28.65
C ALA A 87 11.02 7.58 -29.49
N ALA A 88 11.44 6.33 -29.72
CA ALA A 88 12.59 6.00 -30.55
C ALA A 88 12.26 5.99 -32.06
N ASP A 89 11.01 5.72 -32.43
CA ASP A 89 10.59 5.53 -33.83
C ASP A 89 9.99 6.78 -34.51
N ASN A 90 9.64 7.84 -33.77
CA ASN A 90 9.06 9.06 -34.35
C ASN A 90 9.53 10.35 -33.63
N PRO A 91 10.52 11.09 -34.16
CA PRO A 91 10.99 12.32 -33.54
C PRO A 91 10.10 13.55 -33.85
N ILE A 92 9.05 13.40 -34.68
CA ILE A 92 8.19 14.50 -35.13
C ILE A 92 6.78 13.93 -35.31
N VAL A 93 5.87 14.17 -34.35
CA VAL A 93 4.41 14.37 -34.49
C VAL A 93 3.74 14.23 -33.11
N GLY A 94 3.25 15.35 -32.59
CA GLY A 94 1.96 15.49 -31.91
C GLY A 94 1.60 14.59 -30.73
N ASN A 95 1.89 15.08 -29.52
CA ASN A 95 0.90 15.33 -28.46
C ASN A 95 0.01 14.17 -27.96
N ASP A 96 0.60 13.01 -27.71
CA ASP A 96 0.11 12.06 -26.71
C ASP A 96 1.25 11.83 -25.71
N ASP A 97 1.38 12.74 -24.74
CA ASP A 97 2.24 12.61 -23.56
C ASP A 97 1.71 11.47 -22.66
N ALA A 98 1.80 10.23 -23.12
CA ALA A 98 1.79 9.07 -22.26
C ALA A 98 3.10 9.08 -21.48
N SER A 99 3.09 9.87 -20.40
CA SER A 99 4.17 10.15 -19.46
C SER A 99 5.12 8.94 -19.30
N LEU A 100 6.36 9.11 -19.78
CA LEU A 100 7.49 8.21 -19.54
C LEU A 100 7.76 7.99 -18.03
N TRP A 101 7.13 8.80 -17.17
CA TRP A 101 7.18 8.74 -15.72
C TRP A 101 5.79 8.55 -15.08
N SER A 102 4.94 7.68 -15.65
CA SER A 102 3.69 7.30 -14.99
C SER A 102 3.97 6.53 -13.69
N LYS A 103 3.52 7.08 -12.57
CA LYS A 103 3.46 6.39 -11.28
C LYS A 103 2.04 5.96 -10.98
N ALA A 104 1.91 4.91 -10.17
CA ALA A 104 0.62 4.47 -9.65
C ALA A 104 0.61 4.59 -8.14
N ILE A 105 -0.51 5.09 -7.61
CA ILE A 105 -0.84 5.00 -6.20
C ILE A 105 -1.76 3.80 -6.04
N THR A 106 -1.34 2.84 -5.22
CA THR A 106 -2.15 1.68 -4.84
C THR A 106 -2.38 1.74 -3.34
N VAL A 107 -3.65 1.87 -2.94
CA VAL A 107 -4.08 1.77 -1.55
C VAL A 107 -4.83 0.46 -1.37
N ARG A 108 -4.45 -0.34 -0.38
CA ARG A 108 -5.15 -1.58 -0.04
C ARG A 108 -5.59 -1.51 1.42
N LEU A 109 -6.90 -1.56 1.65
CA LEU A 109 -7.50 -1.62 2.97
C LEU A 109 -8.13 -2.99 3.16
N TRP A 110 -7.61 -3.76 4.11
CA TRP A 110 -8.26 -4.95 4.63
C TRP A 110 -9.04 -4.57 5.88
N MET A 111 -10.34 -4.83 5.88
CA MET A 111 -11.22 -4.61 7.01
C MET A 111 -12.36 -5.64 6.96
N PRO A 112 -12.52 -6.46 8.03
CA PRO A 112 -13.64 -7.39 8.15
C PRO A 112 -14.99 -6.71 7.91
N GLN A 113 -15.88 -7.36 7.16
CA GLN A 113 -17.19 -6.79 6.84
C GLN A 113 -18.00 -6.37 8.06
N ASP A 114 -17.93 -7.15 9.15
CA ASP A 114 -18.63 -6.87 10.40
C ASP A 114 -18.24 -5.50 10.98
N LEU A 115 -16.99 -5.07 10.83
CA LEU A 115 -16.50 -3.80 11.36
C LEU A 115 -16.89 -2.59 10.50
N ARG A 116 -17.19 -2.79 9.21
CA ARG A 116 -17.54 -1.67 8.29
C ARG A 116 -18.84 -0.96 8.69
N GLY A 117 -19.75 -1.66 9.37
CA GLY A 117 -21.00 -1.08 9.88
C GLY A 117 -20.88 -0.40 11.24
N HIS A 118 -19.79 -0.63 11.97
CA HIS A 118 -19.59 -0.15 13.34
C HIS A 118 -18.50 0.93 13.45
N LEU A 119 -17.64 1.04 12.45
CA LEU A 119 -16.57 2.01 12.39
C LEU A 119 -16.84 3.10 11.36
N ASN A 120 -16.42 4.32 11.67
CA ASN A 120 -16.29 5.40 10.72
C ASN A 120 -14.84 5.44 10.25
N TYR A 121 -14.60 5.20 8.97
CA TYR A 121 -13.26 5.16 8.40
C TYR A 121 -13.15 6.08 7.19
N MET A 122 -11.99 6.71 7.06
CA MET A 122 -11.64 7.64 6.01
C MET A 122 -10.19 7.40 5.57
N LEU A 123 -10.00 7.26 4.26
CA LEU A 123 -8.70 7.27 3.60
C LEU A 123 -8.64 8.52 2.73
N ALA A 124 -7.60 9.34 2.86
CA ALA A 124 -7.39 10.50 2.01
C ALA A 124 -6.03 10.42 1.33
N VAL A 125 -6.03 10.40 -0.01
CA VAL A 125 -4.82 10.42 -0.82
C VAL A 125 -4.45 11.88 -1.08
N VAL A 126 -3.24 12.24 -0.67
CA VAL A 126 -2.68 13.58 -0.81
C VAL A 126 -1.44 13.49 -1.69
N LEU A 127 -1.40 14.32 -2.71
CA LEU A 127 -0.26 14.47 -3.60
C LEU A 127 0.49 15.75 -3.28
N ALA A 128 1.82 15.69 -3.30
CA ALA A 128 2.64 16.90 -3.23
C ALA A 128 3.39 17.11 -4.55
N ASP A 129 3.22 18.30 -5.12
CA ASP A 129 3.95 18.72 -6.31
C ASP A 129 5.42 19.07 -6.00
N SER A 130 6.18 19.44 -7.03
CA SER A 130 7.58 19.88 -6.89
C SER A 130 7.75 21.19 -6.11
N ALA A 131 6.69 21.99 -5.99
CA ALA A 131 6.64 23.20 -5.17
C ALA A 131 6.22 22.92 -3.71
N ALA A 132 6.08 21.64 -3.34
CA ALA A 132 5.61 21.17 -2.04
C ALA A 132 4.18 21.61 -1.68
N ILE A 133 3.34 21.88 -2.68
CA ILE A 133 1.93 22.15 -2.50
C ILE A 133 1.20 20.80 -2.42
N SER A 134 0.62 20.52 -1.24
CA SER A 134 -0.16 19.32 -1.00
C SER A 134 -1.61 19.50 -1.44
N THR A 135 -2.12 18.58 -2.26
CA THR A 135 -3.51 18.56 -2.73
C THR A 135 -4.15 17.20 -2.42
N THR A 136 -5.27 17.19 -1.71
CA THR A 136 -6.09 15.99 -1.56
C THR A 136 -6.80 15.69 -2.87
N VAL A 137 -6.48 14.56 -3.51
CA VAL A 137 -7.04 14.19 -4.82
C VAL A 137 -8.19 13.21 -4.69
N TYR A 138 -8.15 12.34 -3.69
CA TYR A 138 -9.16 11.31 -3.50
C TYR A 138 -9.45 11.06 -2.04
N THR A 139 -10.72 10.83 -1.72
CA THR A 139 -11.15 10.42 -0.39
C THR A 139 -12.05 9.20 -0.50
N TYR A 140 -11.80 8.19 0.33
CA TYR A 140 -12.66 7.04 0.50
C TYR A 140 -13.19 6.99 1.92
N ARG A 141 -14.51 7.05 2.09
CA ARG A 141 -15.16 7.11 3.39
C ARG A 141 -16.35 6.15 3.46
N ASN A 142 -16.37 5.29 4.47
CA ASN A 142 -17.49 4.38 4.77
C ASN A 142 -18.07 3.66 3.53
N GLY A 143 -17.19 3.20 2.63
CA GLY A 143 -17.62 2.50 1.41
C GLY A 143 -17.76 3.36 0.15
N ALA A 144 -17.71 4.68 0.28
CA ALA A 144 -17.88 5.61 -0.83
C ALA A 144 -16.57 6.32 -1.17
N GLY A 145 -16.15 6.23 -2.44
CA GLY A 145 -15.00 6.92 -2.99
C GLY A 145 -15.41 8.19 -3.75
N VAL A 146 -14.70 9.29 -3.52
CA VAL A 146 -14.96 10.59 -4.16
C VAL A 146 -13.64 11.22 -4.59
N MET A 147 -13.54 11.59 -5.87
CA MET A 147 -12.49 12.47 -6.37
C MET A 147 -12.73 13.88 -5.81
N GLN A 148 -11.78 14.39 -5.03
CA GLN A 148 -11.86 15.74 -4.45
C GLN A 148 -11.31 16.80 -5.41
N ALA A 149 -10.24 16.45 -6.12
CA ALA A 149 -9.62 17.29 -7.12
C ALA A 149 -9.03 16.41 -8.22
N MET A 150 -9.13 16.87 -9.47
CA MET A 150 -8.52 16.24 -10.63
C MET A 150 -7.53 17.21 -11.28
N PRO A 151 -6.40 17.49 -10.62
CA PRO A 151 -5.38 18.37 -11.16
C PRO A 151 -4.67 17.73 -12.37
N PRO A 152 -3.95 18.50 -13.19
CA PRO A 152 -3.29 17.98 -14.40
C PRO A 152 -2.30 16.85 -14.07
N GLY A 153 -2.44 15.72 -14.77
CA GLY A 153 -1.59 14.54 -14.56
C GLY A 153 -2.09 13.60 -13.46
N VAL A 154 -3.36 13.68 -13.06
CA VAL A 154 -4.03 12.70 -12.19
C VAL A 154 -5.15 12.02 -12.95
N ASP A 155 -5.10 10.69 -13.02
CA ASP A 155 -6.13 9.87 -13.65
C ASP A 155 -7.34 9.66 -12.73
N GLU A 156 -8.46 9.19 -13.28
CA GLU A 156 -9.61 8.77 -12.48
C GLU A 156 -9.23 7.60 -11.55
N ALA A 157 -9.69 7.67 -10.30
CA ALA A 157 -9.49 6.61 -9.33
C ALA A 157 -10.31 5.37 -9.69
N ARG A 158 -9.66 4.21 -9.73
CA ARG A 158 -10.30 2.90 -9.87
C ARG A 158 -10.51 2.30 -8.49
N LEU A 159 -11.76 2.05 -8.16
CA LEU A 159 -12.15 1.40 -6.90
C LEU A 159 -12.54 -0.05 -7.19
N GLN A 160 -11.83 -0.98 -6.58
CA GLN A 160 -12.17 -2.40 -6.57
C GLN A 160 -12.49 -2.78 -5.12
N SER A 161 -13.67 -3.32 -4.87
CA SER A 161 -14.03 -3.82 -3.54
C SER A 161 -14.42 -5.28 -3.64
N GLU A 162 -13.74 -6.11 -2.85
CA GLU A 162 -13.96 -7.54 -2.78
C GLU A 162 -14.05 -7.95 -1.31
N ALA A 163 -15.18 -8.54 -0.89
CA ALA A 163 -15.44 -9.03 0.48
C ALA A 163 -14.84 -8.16 1.61
N ASP A 164 -13.61 -8.49 2.04
CA ASP A 164 -12.88 -7.86 3.15
C ASP A 164 -11.82 -6.84 2.70
N VAL A 165 -11.55 -6.73 1.41
CA VAL A 165 -10.51 -5.87 0.81
C VAL A 165 -11.11 -4.76 -0.04
N VAL A 166 -10.53 -3.58 0.08
CA VAL A 166 -10.78 -2.44 -0.81
C VAL A 166 -9.44 -2.05 -1.41
N VAL A 167 -9.37 -2.00 -2.74
CA VAL A 167 -8.22 -1.55 -3.50
C VAL A 167 -8.60 -0.27 -4.24
N ILE A 168 -7.78 0.76 -4.05
CA ILE A 168 -7.91 2.05 -4.74
C ILE A 168 -6.64 2.23 -5.57
N GLU A 169 -6.80 2.41 -6.87
CA GLU A 169 -5.70 2.66 -7.80
C GLU A 169 -5.87 4.03 -8.45
N ILE A 170 -4.83 4.85 -8.44
CA ILE A 170 -4.81 6.18 -9.06
C ILE A 170 -3.54 6.32 -9.89
N GLY A 171 -3.70 6.58 -11.19
CA GLY A 171 -2.58 6.92 -12.07
C GLY A 171 -2.16 8.37 -11.87
N VAL A 172 -0.84 8.61 -11.84
CA VAL A 172 -0.27 9.92 -11.60
C VAL A 172 0.96 10.18 -12.46
N ASP A 173 1.09 11.41 -12.94
CA ASP A 173 2.30 11.88 -13.62
C ASP A 173 3.41 12.11 -12.58
N GLY A 174 4.32 11.14 -12.49
CA GLY A 174 5.43 11.14 -11.55
C GLY A 174 6.46 12.24 -11.80
N ALA A 175 6.44 12.90 -12.97
CA ALA A 175 7.24 14.09 -13.23
C ALA A 175 6.70 15.33 -12.48
N ARG A 176 5.38 15.40 -12.26
CA ARG A 176 4.71 16.51 -11.55
C ARG A 176 4.62 16.25 -10.06
N TYR A 177 4.30 15.01 -9.69
CA TYR A 177 4.07 14.62 -8.30
C TYR A 177 5.24 13.80 -7.79
N SER A 178 6.10 14.45 -7.02
CA SER A 178 7.31 13.81 -6.49
C SER A 178 7.02 12.90 -5.28
N ARG A 179 5.93 13.17 -4.55
CA ARG A 179 5.57 12.48 -3.31
C ARG A 179 4.07 12.23 -3.23
N ALA A 180 3.72 11.13 -2.59
CA ALA A 180 2.34 10.82 -2.27
C ALA A 180 2.21 10.46 -0.78
N GLN A 181 1.08 10.82 -0.19
CA GLN A 181 0.76 10.55 1.20
C GLN A 181 -0.64 9.97 1.29
N LEU A 182 -0.82 9.05 2.23
CA LEU A 182 -2.13 8.53 2.59
C LEU A 182 -2.40 8.85 4.05
N GLU A 183 -3.47 9.60 4.29
CA GLU A 183 -4.01 9.83 5.61
C GLU A 183 -5.10 8.80 5.90
N VAL A 184 -4.90 8.01 6.93
CA VAL A 184 -5.84 6.98 7.40
C VAL A 184 -6.44 7.48 8.71
N THR A 185 -7.76 7.57 8.77
CA THR A 185 -8.51 7.86 10.00
C THR A 185 -9.57 6.80 10.21
N ILE A 186 -9.54 6.09 11.33
CA ILE A 186 -10.57 5.13 11.73
C ILE A 186 -11.02 5.50 13.14
N GLY A 187 -12.33 5.56 13.36
CA GLY A 187 -12.93 5.88 14.65
C GLY A 187 -14.26 5.16 14.83
N GLU A 188 -14.83 5.28 16.03
CA GLU A 188 -16.14 4.71 16.34
C GLU A 188 -17.25 5.50 15.64
N SER A 189 -18.35 4.84 15.27
CA SER A 189 -19.51 5.54 14.68
C SER A 189 -20.31 6.34 15.71
N SER A 190 -20.13 6.09 17.01
CA SER A 190 -20.93 6.67 18.08
C SER A 190 -20.32 8.00 18.57
N GLY A 191 -20.92 9.12 18.15
CA GLY A 191 -21.01 10.42 18.83
C GLY A 191 -19.75 11.20 19.27
N GLU A 192 -18.78 10.56 19.90
CA GLU A 192 -17.53 11.18 20.35
C GLU A 192 -16.40 10.79 19.41
N ARG A 193 -15.59 11.78 19.05
CA ARG A 193 -14.50 11.72 18.07
C ARG A 193 -13.31 10.93 18.62
N GLN A 194 -13.52 9.69 19.04
CA GLN A 194 -12.46 8.76 19.41
C GLN A 194 -11.86 8.22 18.12
N VAL A 195 -10.76 8.83 17.70
CA VAL A 195 -9.93 8.33 16.61
C VAL A 195 -9.18 7.12 17.16
N LEU A 196 -9.55 5.94 16.67
CA LEU A 196 -8.95 4.65 17.03
C LEU A 196 -7.61 4.44 16.32
N VAL A 197 -7.48 4.99 15.11
CA VAL A 197 -6.27 4.95 14.29
C VAL A 197 -6.14 6.25 13.51
N GLN A 198 -4.98 6.91 13.65
CA GLN A 198 -4.55 7.98 12.75
C GLN A 198 -3.15 7.68 12.22
N GLN A 199 -3.01 7.50 10.91
CA GLN A 199 -1.72 7.20 10.31
C GLN A 199 -1.49 8.02 9.05
N LEU A 200 -0.27 8.53 8.93
CA LEU A 200 0.26 9.11 7.70
C LEU A 200 1.24 8.11 7.10
N LEU A 201 0.93 7.60 5.92
CA LEU A 201 1.82 6.75 5.12
C LEU A 201 2.42 7.60 4.01
N ASN A 202 3.76 7.53 3.85
CA ASN A 202 4.48 8.26 2.81
C ASN A 202 4.98 7.27 1.76
N GLY A 203 4.89 7.66 0.50
CA GLY A 203 5.38 6.93 -0.66
C GLY A 203 6.22 7.81 -1.57
#